data_AF-A0A847AZY6-F1
#
_entry.id   AF-A0A847AZY6-F1
#
_cell.length_a   1.000
_cell.length_b   1.000
_cell.length_c   1.000
_cell.angle_alpha   90.00
_cell.angle_beta   90.00
_cell.angle_gamma   90.00
#
_symmetry.space_group_name_H-M   'P 1'
#
loop_
_entity.id
_entity.type
_entity.pdbx_description
1 polymer ?
#
loop_
_entity_poly.entity_id
_entity_poly.type
_entity_poly.pdbx_seq_one_letter_code
_entity_poly.pdbx_strand_id
1 'polypeptide(L)'
;ISIYAAGMALVCDLADAIANSVKETDGEILLVASSDMSHRISEDKAKKLDMLASEHILSLNWEEFLKTVSSMNISICGAIPIAVVMAAALRLGATSVEMTDYTSSAAVTGDKDDVVGYAGFLIK
;
A
#
# COMPACT_ATOMS: atom_id res chain seq x y z
N ILE A 1 23.30 9.95 -6.26
CA ILE A 1 22.02 9.87 -5.50
C ILE A 1 21.51 8.45 -5.72
N SER A 2 21.43 7.63 -4.68
CA SER A 2 20.92 6.26 -4.82
C SER A 2 19.48 6.31 -5.32
N ILE A 3 19.11 5.40 -6.22
CA ILE A 3 17.77 5.28 -6.83
C ILE A 3 16.68 5.25 -5.74
N TYR A 4 17.01 4.73 -4.55
CA TYR A 4 16.13 4.72 -3.37
C TYR A 4 15.80 6.12 -2.84
N ALA A 5 16.78 7.02 -2.73
CA ALA A 5 16.56 8.38 -2.22
C ALA A 5 15.75 9.24 -3.21
N ALA A 6 15.94 9.03 -4.52
CA ALA A 6 15.12 9.67 -5.54
C ALA A 6 13.66 9.18 -5.51
N GLY A 7 13.44 7.90 -5.21
CA GLY A 7 12.10 7.34 -5.03
C GLY A 7 11.35 7.92 -3.82
N MET A 8 12.03 8.07 -2.68
CA MET A 8 11.44 8.65 -1.47
C MET A 8 11.07 10.13 -1.65
N ALA A 9 11.93 10.91 -2.31
CA ALA A 9 11.65 12.31 -2.63
C ALA A 9 10.40 12.44 -3.51
N LEU A 10 10.27 11.60 -4.54
CA LEU A 10 9.11 11.62 -5.42
C LEU A 10 7.80 11.28 -4.70
N VAL A 11 7.83 10.33 -3.76
CA VAL A 11 6.65 10.01 -2.92
C VAL A 11 6.24 11.22 -2.09
N CYS A 12 7.20 11.90 -1.45
CA CYS A 12 6.93 13.10 -0.68
C CYS A 12 6.38 14.23 -1.55
N ASP A 13 7.03 14.53 -2.67
CA ASP A 13 6.62 15.63 -3.57
C ASP A 13 5.19 15.42 -4.09
N LEU A 14 4.85 14.19 -4.51
CA LEU A 14 3.51 13.86 -4.98
C LEU A 14 2.48 13.89 -3.84
N ALA A 15 2.84 13.39 -2.65
CA ALA A 15 1.97 13.43 -1.48
C ALA A 15 1.67 14.87 -1.02
N ASP A 16 2.67 15.76 -1.06
CA ASP A 16 2.51 17.18 -0.76
C ASP A 16 1.62 17.87 -1.80
N ALA A 17 1.83 17.60 -3.10
CA ALA A 17 0.99 18.14 -4.16
C ALA A 17 -0.48 17.69 -4.03
N ILE A 18 -0.72 16.41 -3.73
CA ILE A 18 -2.06 15.87 -3.50
C ILE A 18 -2.69 16.52 -2.26
N ALA A 19 -1.98 16.54 -1.13
CA ALA A 19 -2.51 17.08 0.12
C ALA A 19 -2.86 18.58 0.01
N ASN A 20 -2.05 19.36 -0.70
CA ASN A 20 -2.34 20.78 -0.94
C ASN A 20 -3.56 20.93 -1.86
N SER A 21 -3.63 20.15 -2.95
CA SER A 21 -4.79 20.18 -3.86
C SER A 21 -6.10 19.83 -3.14
N VAL A 22 -6.07 18.83 -2.24
CA VAL A 22 -7.22 18.45 -1.42
C VAL A 22 -7.65 19.59 -0.50
N LYS A 23 -6.70 20.31 0.14
CA LYS A 23 -7.00 21.45 1.03
C LYS A 23 -7.59 22.66 0.29
N GLU A 24 -7.28 22.81 -0.99
CA GLU A 24 -7.75 23.90 -1.85
C GLU A 24 -9.05 23.57 -2.60
N THR A 25 -9.48 22.30 -2.59
CA THR A 25 -10.68 21.86 -3.29
C THR A 25 -11.89 21.87 -2.36
N ASP A 26 -12.98 22.50 -2.78
CA ASP A 26 -14.26 22.41 -2.09
C ASP A 26 -14.89 21.02 -2.28
N GLY A 27 -15.31 20.38 -1.18
CA GLY A 27 -16.06 19.11 -1.19
C GLY A 27 -15.36 17.95 -0.48
N GLU A 28 -16.04 16.82 -0.41
CA GLU A 28 -15.48 15.58 0.15
C GLU A 28 -14.63 14.86 -0.91
N ILE A 29 -13.36 14.62 -0.58
CA ILE A 29 -12.41 13.95 -1.47
C ILE A 29 -12.02 12.59 -0.89
N LEU A 30 -12.08 11.56 -1.72
CA LEU A 30 -11.59 10.22 -1.40
C LEU A 30 -10.28 9.94 -2.15
N LEU A 31 -9.22 9.58 -1.42
CA LEU A 31 -7.98 9.07 -2.00
C LEU A 31 -8.06 7.55 -2.13
N VAL A 32 -7.76 7.02 -3.31
CA VAL A 32 -7.78 5.57 -3.58
C VAL A 32 -6.47 5.13 -4.20
N ALA A 33 -5.77 4.19 -3.55
CA ALA A 33 -4.69 3.43 -4.15
C ALA A 33 -5.23 2.09 -4.63
N SER A 34 -5.21 1.84 -5.95
CA SER A 34 -5.61 0.57 -6.53
C SER A 34 -4.41 -0.35 -6.69
N SER A 35 -4.43 -1.52 -6.05
CA SER A 35 -3.33 -2.48 -6.09
C SER A 35 -3.82 -3.88 -5.70
N ASP A 36 -3.22 -4.89 -6.32
CA ASP A 36 -3.15 -6.25 -5.76
C ASP A 36 -1.93 -6.37 -4.83
N MET A 37 -1.88 -7.43 -4.03
CA MET A 37 -0.75 -7.76 -3.16
C MET A 37 0.24 -8.70 -3.87
N SER A 38 0.64 -9.81 -3.25
CA SER A 38 1.56 -10.77 -3.88
C SER A 38 0.95 -11.49 -5.09
N HIS A 39 1.80 -11.82 -6.07
CA HIS A 39 1.45 -12.53 -7.29
C HIS A 39 2.30 -13.80 -7.46
N ARG A 40 1.68 -14.84 -8.04
CA ARG A 40 2.34 -16.03 -8.61
C ARG A 40 3.19 -16.83 -7.62
N ILE A 41 2.66 -17.00 -6.41
CA ILE A 41 3.25 -17.80 -5.34
C ILE A 41 2.16 -18.57 -4.60
N SER A 42 2.54 -19.53 -3.74
CA SER A 42 1.57 -20.27 -2.95
C SER A 42 0.83 -19.37 -1.97
N GLU A 43 -0.42 -19.74 -1.64
CA GLU A 43 -1.31 -18.99 -0.75
C GLU A 43 -0.65 -18.71 0.61
N ASP A 44 0.00 -19.69 1.22
CA ASP A 44 0.68 -19.53 2.50
C ASP A 44 1.84 -18.51 2.42
N LYS A 45 2.57 -18.52 1.29
CA LYS A 45 3.68 -17.58 1.08
C LYS A 45 3.15 -16.18 0.80
N ALA A 46 2.09 -16.04 -0.01
CA ALA A 46 1.39 -14.78 -0.24
C ALA A 46 0.92 -14.18 1.09
N LYS A 47 0.16 -14.95 1.88
CA LYS A 47 -0.33 -14.52 3.19
C LYS A 47 0.79 -14.02 4.10
N LYS A 48 1.91 -14.75 4.17
CA LYS A 48 3.05 -14.34 5.01
C LYS A 48 3.66 -13.00 4.57
N LEU A 49 3.93 -12.85 3.27
CA LEU A 49 4.58 -11.64 2.74
C LEU A 49 3.62 -10.44 2.76
N ASP A 50 2.37 -10.66 2.36
CA ASP A 50 1.33 -9.64 2.35
C ASP A 50 1.06 -9.12 3.76
N MET A 51 1.01 -10.00 4.76
CA MET A 51 0.81 -9.56 6.14
C MET A 51 1.97 -8.72 6.66
N LEU A 52 3.21 -9.09 6.33
CA LEU A 52 4.37 -8.30 6.71
C LEU A 52 4.35 -6.89 6.10
N ALA A 53 3.98 -6.78 4.82
CA ALA A 53 3.77 -5.47 4.20
C ALA A 53 2.60 -4.71 4.86
N SER A 54 1.53 -5.42 5.19
CA SER A 54 0.33 -4.87 5.83
C SER A 54 0.59 -4.32 7.23
N GLU A 55 1.51 -4.89 8.00
CA GLU A 55 1.92 -4.35 9.31
C GLU A 55 2.44 -2.91 9.22
N HIS A 56 3.18 -2.60 8.16
CA HIS A 56 3.66 -1.24 7.90
C HIS A 56 2.53 -0.31 7.42
N ILE A 57 1.58 -0.83 6.64
CA ILE A 57 0.37 -0.08 6.29
C ILE A 57 -0.41 0.27 7.57
N LEU A 58 -0.66 -0.73 8.43
CA LEU A 58 -1.42 -0.62 9.67
C LEU A 58 -0.78 0.32 10.71
N SER A 59 0.52 0.56 10.61
CA SER A 59 1.25 1.53 11.44
C SER A 59 1.46 2.88 10.76
N LEU A 60 0.83 3.11 9.60
CA LEU A 60 0.99 4.29 8.74
C LEU A 60 2.45 4.59 8.37
N ASN A 61 3.31 3.56 8.36
CA ASN A 61 4.73 3.71 8.05
C ASN A 61 5.01 3.35 6.59
N TRP A 62 4.75 4.29 5.69
CA TRP A 62 4.92 4.09 4.25
C TRP A 62 6.40 3.88 3.85
N GLU A 63 7.35 4.39 4.63
CA GLU A 63 8.79 4.27 4.36
C GLU A 63 9.25 2.83 4.57
N GLU A 64 8.92 2.24 5.72
CA GLU A 64 9.21 0.84 6.01
C GLU A 64 8.37 -0.10 5.14
N PHE A 65 7.14 0.28 4.75
CA PHE A 65 6.37 -0.48 3.75
C PHE A 65 7.14 -0.62 2.43
N LEU A 66 7.62 0.48 1.84
CA LEU A 66 8.39 0.43 0.58
C LEU A 66 9.71 -0.33 0.74
N LYS A 67 10.39 -0.15 1.87
CA LYS A 67 11.63 -0.86 2.20
C LYS A 67 11.41 -2.37 2.28
N THR A 68 10.36 -2.80 2.96
CA THR A 68 10.00 -4.21 3.12
C THR A 68 9.60 -4.83 1.78
N VAL A 69 8.74 -4.15 1.01
CA VAL A 69 8.35 -4.59 -0.35
C VAL A 69 9.58 -4.77 -1.24
N SER A 70 10.50 -3.79 -1.25
CA SER A 70 11.70 -3.85 -2.08
C SER A 70 12.70 -4.91 -1.60
N SER A 71 13.03 -4.93 -0.31
CA SER A 71 14.06 -5.83 0.23
C SER A 71 13.65 -7.30 0.19
N MET A 72 12.34 -7.59 0.27
CA MET A 72 11.81 -8.94 0.24
C MET A 72 11.27 -9.35 -1.13
N ASN A 73 11.37 -8.48 -2.14
CA ASN A 73 10.84 -8.67 -3.49
C ASN A 73 9.36 -9.09 -3.48
N ILE A 74 8.55 -8.41 -2.67
CA ILE A 74 7.09 -8.65 -2.62
C ILE A 74 6.50 -8.04 -3.90
N SER A 75 5.71 -8.81 -4.64
CA SER A 75 5.23 -8.44 -5.97
C SER A 75 4.01 -7.52 -5.98
N ILE A 76 3.84 -6.66 -4.96
CA ILE A 76 2.74 -5.69 -4.88
C ILE A 76 2.82 -4.71 -6.05
N CYS A 77 1.81 -4.70 -6.93
CA CYS A 77 1.87 -3.95 -8.18
C CYS A 77 1.72 -2.43 -7.99
N GLY A 78 1.09 -2.00 -6.91
CA GLY A 78 0.82 -0.60 -6.56
C GLY A 78 1.54 -0.12 -5.30
N ALA A 79 2.71 -0.66 -4.98
CA ALA A 79 3.44 -0.26 -3.76
C ALA A 79 3.71 1.26 -3.68
N ILE A 80 4.13 1.89 -4.78
CA ILE A 80 4.35 3.35 -4.81
C ILE A 80 3.03 4.13 -4.64
N PRO A 81 1.95 3.85 -5.40
CA PRO A 81 0.62 4.44 -5.14
C PRO A 81 0.13 4.31 -3.70
N ILE A 82 0.28 3.13 -3.08
CA ILE A 82 -0.09 2.91 -1.66
C ILE A 82 0.70 3.86 -0.75
N ALA A 83 2.02 3.92 -0.93
CA ALA A 83 2.88 4.79 -0.13
C ALA A 83 2.53 6.28 -0.30
N VAL A 84 2.23 6.72 -1.53
CA VAL A 84 1.80 8.09 -1.82
C VAL A 84 0.48 8.42 -1.11
N VAL A 85 -0.51 7.52 -1.17
CA VAL A 85 -1.80 7.74 -0.50
C VAL A 85 -1.64 7.77 1.01
N MET A 86 -0.85 6.86 1.61
CA MET A 86 -0.53 6.91 3.04
C MET A 86 0.17 8.22 3.43
N ALA A 87 1.18 8.62 2.65
CA ALA A 87 1.95 9.84 2.90
C ALA A 87 1.09 11.11 2.75
N ALA A 88 0.15 11.13 1.80
CA ALA A 88 -0.80 12.23 1.62
C ALA A 88 -1.84 12.25 2.74
N ALA A 89 -2.39 11.09 3.12
CA ALA A 89 -3.36 10.98 4.21
C ALA A 89 -2.77 11.46 5.54
N LEU A 90 -1.51 11.12 5.85
CA LEU A 90 -0.80 11.65 7.02
C LEU A 90 -0.70 13.19 7.01
N ARG A 91 -0.40 13.80 5.86
CA ARG A 91 -0.34 15.27 5.68
C ARG A 91 -1.71 15.95 5.80
N LEU A 92 -2.78 15.18 5.60
CA LEU A 92 -4.17 15.58 5.77
C LEU A 92 -4.70 15.30 7.19
N GLY A 93 -3.87 14.71 8.06
CA GLY A 93 -4.19 14.50 9.47
C GLY A 93 -4.72 13.11 9.81
N ALA A 94 -4.57 12.12 8.93
CA ALA A 94 -4.91 10.74 9.26
C ALA A 94 -4.10 10.24 10.46
N THR A 95 -4.76 9.49 11.34
CA THR A 95 -4.18 8.99 12.60
C THR A 95 -4.33 7.48 12.78
N SER A 96 -5.18 6.86 11.98
CA SER A 96 -5.48 5.44 12.12
C SER A 96 -5.75 4.79 10.77
N VAL A 97 -5.70 3.47 10.78
CA VAL A 97 -5.97 2.64 9.61
C VAL A 97 -6.47 1.29 10.10
N GLU A 98 -7.41 0.72 9.37
CA GLU A 98 -7.90 -0.64 9.62
C GLU A 98 -7.88 -1.44 8.32
N MET A 99 -7.55 -2.73 8.43
CA MET A 99 -7.72 -3.68 7.34
C MET A 99 -9.18 -4.14 7.34
N THR A 100 -9.87 -3.99 6.22
CA THR A 100 -11.28 -4.41 6.10
C THR A 100 -11.39 -5.90 5.84
N ASP A 101 -10.56 -6.42 4.95
CA ASP A 101 -10.49 -7.85 4.63
C ASP A 101 -9.15 -8.21 3.98
N TYR A 102 -8.81 -9.49 4.05
CA TYR A 102 -7.71 -10.10 3.30
C TYR A 102 -8.17 -11.43 2.71
N THR A 103 -7.94 -11.62 1.41
CA THR A 103 -8.24 -12.87 0.72
C THR A 103 -7.24 -13.13 -0.41
N SER A 104 -7.37 -14.27 -1.08
CA SER A 104 -6.58 -14.60 -2.27
C SER A 104 -7.48 -15.12 -3.38
N SER A 105 -6.96 -15.16 -4.61
CA SER A 105 -7.67 -15.77 -5.74
C SER A 105 -8.07 -17.23 -5.49
N ALA A 106 -7.39 -17.95 -4.59
CA ALA A 106 -7.73 -19.32 -4.20
C ALA A 106 -9.14 -19.44 -3.60
N ALA A 107 -9.68 -18.37 -3.02
CA ALA A 107 -11.05 -18.35 -2.49
C ALA A 107 -12.11 -18.60 -3.59
N VAL A 108 -11.77 -18.28 -4.85
CA VAL A 108 -12.64 -18.50 -6.01
C VAL A 108 -12.17 -19.70 -6.83
N THR A 109 -10.85 -19.85 -7.04
CA THR A 109 -10.31 -20.88 -7.94
C THR A 109 -10.06 -22.23 -7.27
N GLY A 110 -9.84 -22.25 -5.96
CA GLY A 110 -9.35 -23.42 -5.23
C GLY A 110 -7.86 -23.75 -5.46
N ASP A 111 -7.19 -23.06 -6.38
CA ASP A 111 -5.75 -23.23 -6.64
C ASP A 111 -4.94 -22.44 -5.61
N LYS A 112 -4.15 -23.16 -4.81
CA LYS A 112 -3.34 -22.60 -3.71
C LYS A 112 -1.86 -22.47 -4.04
N ASP A 113 -1.42 -22.95 -5.20
CA ASP A 113 0.00 -22.95 -5.57
C ASP A 113 0.39 -21.69 -6.36
N ASP A 114 -0.59 -21.01 -6.96
CA ASP A 114 -0.42 -19.83 -7.81
C ASP A 114 -1.54 -18.82 -7.56
N VAL A 115 -1.35 -17.93 -6.58
CA VAL A 115 -2.38 -16.96 -6.17
C VAL A 115 -2.01 -15.50 -6.47
N VAL A 116 -3.04 -14.67 -6.49
CA VAL A 116 -2.95 -13.22 -6.27
C VAL A 116 -3.58 -12.90 -4.91
N GLY A 117 -2.88 -12.15 -4.07
CA GLY A 117 -3.37 -11.67 -2.78
C GLY A 117 -4.14 -10.36 -2.90
N TYR A 118 -5.17 -10.19 -2.08
CA TYR A 118 -6.02 -9.00 -2.05
C TYR A 118 -6.21 -8.52 -0.61
N ALA A 119 -6.05 -7.22 -0.39
CA ALA A 119 -6.25 -6.60 0.91
C ALA A 119 -6.97 -5.26 0.76
N GLY A 120 -7.94 -5.00 1.64
CA GLY A 120 -8.60 -3.70 1.74
C GLY A 120 -8.14 -2.95 3.00
N PHE A 121 -7.90 -1.64 2.87
CA PHE A 121 -7.54 -0.78 3.98
C PHE A 121 -8.34 0.51 3.97
N LEU A 122 -8.77 0.97 5.14
CA LEU A 122 -9.41 2.26 5.34
C LEU A 122 -8.52 3.11 6.24
N ILE A 123 -8.04 4.23 5.73
CA ILE A 123 -7.23 5.22 6.46
C ILE A 123 -8.16 6.34 6.95
N LYS A 124 -8.03 6.72 8.22
CA LYS A 124 -8.87 7.71 8.91
C LYS A 124 -8.02 8.72 9.67
#